data_AF-A0A9D4EBP8-F1
#
_entry.id   AF-A0A9D4EBP8-F1
#
_cell.length_a   1.000
_cell.length_b   1.000
_cell.length_c   1.000
_cell.angle_alpha   90.00
_cell.angle_beta   90.00
_cell.angle_gamma   90.00
#
_symmetry.space_group_name_H-M   'P 1'
#
loop_
_entity.id
_entity.type
_entity.pdbx_description
1 polymer ?
#
loop_
_entity_poly.entity_id
_entity_poly.type
_entity_poly.pdbx_seq_one_letter_code
_entity_poly.pdbx_strand_id
1 'polypeptide(L)' 'MVADNSDRLGLTINRGKSKVFKTNASSNTPITAHGEALEEVNSFTYPGSILDNQVGTFGLFQALEDIYT' A
#
# COMPACT_ATOMS: atom_id res chain seq x y z
N MET A 1 -3.92 4.85 -12.47
CA MET A 1 -3.77 3.66 -13.32
C MET A 1 -2.89 2.65 -12.57
N VAL A 2 -3.49 1.88 -11.66
CA VAL A 2 -2.78 0.77 -10.99
C VAL A 2 -2.98 -0.52 -11.76
N ALA A 3 -4.24 -0.82 -12.12
CA ALA A 3 -4.61 -1.96 -12.97
C ALA A 3 -3.85 -1.98 -14.31
N ASP A 4 -3.83 -0.87 -15.06
CA ASP A 4 -3.17 -0.85 -16.37
C ASP A 4 -1.66 -1.10 -16.30
N ASN A 5 -1.01 -0.64 -15.22
CA ASN A 5 0.41 -0.89 -15.00
C ASN A 5 0.66 -2.35 -14.60
N SER A 6 -0.21 -2.93 -13.77
CA SER A 6 -0.15 -4.35 -13.41
C SER A 6 -0.36 -5.25 -14.63
N ASP A 7 -1.33 -4.95 -15.48
CA ASP A 7 -1.62 -5.72 -16.70
C ASP A 7 -0.44 -5.68 -17.66
N ARG A 8 0.20 -4.52 -17.84
CA ARG A 8 1.44 -4.39 -18.64
C ARG A 8 2.60 -5.22 -18.10
N LEU A 9 2.60 -5.51 -16.81
CA LEU A 9 3.60 -6.37 -16.15
C LEU A 9 3.15 -7.84 -16.05
N GLY A 10 1.98 -8.20 -16.59
CA GLY A 10 1.41 -9.54 -16.46
C GLY A 10 0.97 -9.89 -15.02
N LEU A 11 0.80 -8.87 -14.16
CA LEU A 11 0.40 -9.03 -12.77
C LEU A 11 -1.12 -8.96 -12.66
N THR A 12 -1.71 -9.96 -11.98
CA THR A 12 -3.14 -9.96 -11.67
C THR A 12 -3.37 -9.39 -10.27
N ILE A 13 -4.15 -8.32 -10.17
CA ILE A 13 -4.54 -7.73 -8.88
C ILE A 13 -5.74 -8.49 -8.31
N ASN A 14 -5.58 -9.10 -7.14
CA ASN A 14 -6.70 -9.69 -6.41
C ASN A 14 -7.39 -8.61 -5.57
N ARG A 15 -8.48 -8.04 -6.09
CA ARG A 15 -9.20 -6.92 -5.47
C ARG A 15 -9.71 -7.20 -4.05
N GLY A 16 -10.02 -8.45 -3.70
CA GLY A 16 -10.47 -8.84 -2.36
C GLY A 16 -9.34 -9.01 -1.33
N LYS A 17 -8.10 -9.16 -1.79
CA LYS A 17 -6.91 -9.30 -0.92
C LYS A 17 -6.01 -8.07 -0.93
N SER A 18 -6.06 -7.28 -2.00
CA SER A 18 -5.27 -6.08 -2.17
C SER A 18 -5.84 -4.94 -1.34
N LYS A 19 -5.00 -4.37 -0.47
CA LYS A 19 -5.32 -3.20 0.35
C LYS A 19 -4.24 -2.14 0.15
N VAL A 20 -4.59 -0.90 0.42
CA VAL A 20 -3.71 0.26 0.23
C VAL A 20 -3.33 0.80 1.60
N PHE A 21 -2.02 0.88 1.86
CA PHE A 21 -1.51 1.55 3.04
C PHE A 21 -1.17 3.01 2.71
N LYS A 22 -1.72 3.96 3.47
CA LYS A 22 -1.53 5.40 3.22
C LYS A 22 -0.56 6.03 4.21
N THR A 23 0.47 6.67 3.65
CA THR A 23 1.68 7.07 4.37
C THR A 23 1.82 8.58 4.58
N ASN A 24 0.73 9.36 4.57
CA ASN A 24 0.69 10.84 4.78
C ASN A 24 0.69 11.74 3.53
N ALA A 25 0.75 11.20 2.31
CA ALA A 25 0.48 12.03 1.13
C ALA A 25 -1.01 12.43 1.15
N SER A 26 -1.30 13.72 0.97
CA SER A 26 -2.65 14.31 0.90
C SER A 26 -3.46 13.86 -0.32
N SER A 27 -3.22 12.65 -0.83
CA SER A 27 -4.05 12.04 -1.85
C SER A 27 -5.37 11.63 -1.21
N ASN A 28 -6.35 12.54 -1.24
CA ASN A 28 -7.73 12.24 -0.87
C ASN A 28 -8.46 11.44 -1.97
N THR A 29 -7.75 11.11 -3.04
CA THR A 29 -8.24 10.29 -4.15
C THR A 29 -8.19 8.82 -3.78
N PRO A 30 -9.33 8.10 -3.79
CA PRO A 30 -9.34 6.65 -3.65
C PRO A 30 -8.49 6.01 -4.74
N ILE A 31 -7.68 5.02 -4.38
CA ILE A 31 -6.97 4.22 -5.36
C ILE A 31 -7.94 3.19 -5.92
N THR A 32 -8.11 3.19 -7.25
CA THR A 32 -8.99 2.25 -7.95
C THR A 32 -8.22 1.24 -8.77
N ALA A 33 -8.68 0.00 -8.76
CA ALA A 33 -8.23 -1.10 -9.60
C ALA A 33 -9.43 -1.64 -10.39
N HIS A 34 -9.37 -1.58 -11.72
CA HIS A 34 -10.49 -1.96 -12.60
C HIS A 34 -11.82 -1.27 -12.25
N GLY A 35 -11.77 0.00 -11.80
CA GLY A 35 -12.96 0.77 -11.42
C GLY A 35 -13.49 0.54 -10.01
N GLU A 36 -12.95 -0.43 -9.26
CA GLU A 36 -13.28 -0.66 -7.84
C GLU A 36 -12.25 0.03 -6.93
N ALA A 37 -12.70 0.68 -5.85
CA ALA A 37 -11.81 1.28 -4.86
C ALA A 37 -11.22 0.19 -3.95
N LEU A 38 -9.90 0.23 -3.74
CA LEU A 38 -9.23 -0.67 -2.81
C LEU A 38 -9.39 -0.19 -1.36
N GLU A 39 -9.53 -1.12 -0.43
CA GLU A 39 -9.64 -0.83 1.00
C GLU A 39 -8.36 -0.17 1.52
N GLU A 40 -8.50 0.94 2.25
CA GLU A 40 -7.38 1.62 2.91
C GLU A 40 -7.12 1.00 4.29
N VAL A 41 -5.85 0.71 4.59
CA VAL A 41 -5.42 0.18 5.89
C VAL A 41 -4.45 1.12 6.59
N ASN A 42 -4.61 1.20 7.91
CA ASN A 42 -3.77 2.02 8.77
C ASN A 42 -2.50 1.31 9.24
N SER A 43 -2.42 -0.01 9.07
CA SER A 43 -1.23 -0.79 9.35
C SER A 43 -1.18 -2.05 8.49
N PHE A 44 0.02 -2.56 8.26
CA PHE A 44 0.22 -3.89 7.71
C PHE A 44 1.46 -4.55 8.32
N THR A 45 1.40 -5.86 8.46
CA THR A 45 2.53 -6.67 8.90
C THR A 45 3.21 -7.22 7.66
N TYR A 46 4.44 -6.78 7.41
CA TYR A 46 5.36 -7.46 6.52
C TYR A 46 6.16 -8.47 7.35
N PRO A 47 6.56 -9.64 6.83
CA PRO A 47 7.37 -10.59 7.60
C PRO A 47 8.63 -9.89 8.15
N GLY A 48 8.70 -9.73 9.48
CA GLY A 48 9.79 -9.05 10.17
C GLY A 48 9.47 -7.65 10.73
N SER A 49 8.45 -6.95 10.21
CA SER A 49 8.17 -5.55 10.59
C SER A 49 6.68 -5.19 10.56
N ILE A 50 6.26 -4.36 11.51
CA ILE A 50 4.90 -3.79 11.54
C ILE A 50 4.99 -2.34 11.05
N LEU A 51 4.33 -2.06 9.93
CA LEU A 51 4.17 -0.71 9.43
C LEU A 51 2.84 -0.16 9.94
N ASP A 52 2.89 0.97 10.64
CA ASP A 52 1.74 1.66 11.21
C ASP A 52 1.80 3.15 10.87
N ASN A 53 0.70 3.70 10.38
CA ASN A 53 0.61 5.11 10.00
C ASN A 53 0.49 6.05 11.22
N GLN A 54 0.30 5.52 12.43
CA GLN A 54 0.17 6.31 13.65
C GLN A 54 1.48 6.92 14.16
N VAL A 55 2.63 6.30 13.88
CA VAL A 55 3.95 6.72 14.44
C VAL A 55 4.56 7.92 13.71
N GLY A 56 3.90 8.42 12.66
CA GLY A 56 4.44 9.48 11.83
C GLY A 56 5.67 9.03 11.04
N THR A 57 6.12 9.93 10.18
CA THR A 57 7.13 9.72 9.14
C THR A 57 8.41 9.00 9.62
N PHE A 58 8.81 9.14 10.89
CA PHE A 58 10.04 8.56 11.42
C PHE A 58 10.00 7.04 11.61
N GLY A 59 8.86 6.46 12.04
CA GLY A 59 8.72 5.00 12.20
C GLY A 59 8.56 4.26 10.87
N LEU A 60 7.96 4.94 9.88
CA LEU A 60 7.74 4.41 8.55
C LEU A 60 9.03 4.27 7.75
N PHE A 61 9.98 5.19 7.93
CA PHE A 61 11.28 5.11 7.25
C PHE A 61 12.12 3.92 7.75
N GLN A 62 12.17 3.68 9.07
CA GLN A 62 12.92 2.53 9.60
C GLN A 62 12.31 1.20 9.14
N ALA A 63 10.99 1.05 9.24
CA ALA A 63 10.34 -0.18 8.84
C ALA A 63 10.34 -0.41 7.31
N LEU A 64 10.49 0.64 6.48
CA LEU A 64 10.79 0.48 5.06
C LEU A 64 12.25 0.07 4.82
N GLU A 65 13.22 0.62 5.56
CA GLU A 65 14.63 0.18 5.46
C GLU A 65 14.81 -1.30 5.83
N ASP A 66 14.06 -1.78 6.83
CA ASP A 66 14.03 -3.20 7.23
C ASP A 66 13.41 -4.10 6.15
N ILE A 67 12.62 -3.56 5.21
CA ILE A 67 12.04 -4.32 4.08
C ILE A 67 13.04 -4.45 2.92
N TYR A 68 13.92 -3.46 2.73
CA TYR A 68 14.86 -3.42 1.60
C TYR A 68 16.26 -3.97 1.92
N THR A 69 16.50 -4.46 3.15
CA THR A 69 17.75 -5.10 3.61
C THR A 69 17.54 -6.59 3.85
#